data_AF-A0A2K2VKJ9-F1
#
_entry.id   AF-A0A2K2VKJ9-F1
#
_cell.length_a   1.000
_cell.length_b   1.000
_cell.length_c   1.000
_cell.angle_alpha   90.00
_cell.angle_beta   90.00
_cell.angle_gamma   90.00
#
_symmetry.space_group_name_H-M   'P 1'
#
loop_
_entity.id
_entity.type
_entity.pdbx_description
1 polymer ?
#
loop_
_entity_poly.entity_id
_entity_poly.type
_entity_poly.pdbx_seq_one_letter_code
_entity_poly.pdbx_strand_id
1 'polypeptide(L)'
;MEMTFKIKYDSGLVEFDGLDMYYGTHSLSALSEFLMISTHAFIHNEIIVKAPASKGFRLVLKRSKEGSLEQVIQLIIADPDILELVKNLGTNGLYDLLKYMLSSLLGIPFIINNRKAKKRIRELEKGNEDLHHRLENALMAAHMPVKKQGYSIAMSMGNKLLIEFNDETLKYLETEEEAENYEVVDVAVSRFNARTGSGRFITSIDSTSYSFELERELTDREKMLMADNLAEVTRGNFKPLKAVVKQIFSRDGKLKRYKLDSISDVSI
;
A
#
# COMPACT_ATOMS: atom_id res chain seq x y z
N MET A 1 -25.58 -0.92 -10.08
CA MET A 1 -25.52 0.10 -9.00
C MET A 1 -24.37 1.04 -9.28
N GLU A 2 -24.51 2.32 -8.94
CA GLU A 2 -23.50 3.33 -9.17
C GLU A 2 -23.12 4.03 -7.87
N MET A 3 -21.83 4.27 -7.68
CA MET A 3 -21.29 5.07 -6.59
C MET A 3 -20.30 6.07 -7.14
N THR A 4 -20.24 7.26 -6.55
CA THR A 4 -19.42 8.35 -7.04
C THR A 4 -18.31 8.67 -6.05
N PHE A 5 -17.11 8.86 -6.56
CA PHE A 5 -15.97 9.43 -5.86
C PHE A 5 -15.64 10.79 -6.46
N LYS A 6 -15.17 11.71 -5.62
CA LYS A 6 -14.70 13.04 -6.03
C LYS A 6 -13.29 13.22 -5.53
N ILE A 7 -12.41 13.69 -6.40
CA ILE A 7 -11.03 14.08 -6.07
C ILE A 7 -10.95 15.56 -6.39
N LYS A 8 -10.69 16.38 -5.37
CA LYS A 8 -10.54 17.82 -5.50
C LYS A 8 -9.11 18.19 -5.16
N TYR A 9 -8.44 18.87 -6.07
CA TYR A 9 -7.17 19.55 -5.81
C TYR A 9 -7.46 20.98 -5.38
N ASP A 10 -6.78 21.45 -4.34
CA ASP A 10 -7.01 22.79 -3.78
C ASP A 10 -5.73 23.33 -3.12
N SER A 11 -5.83 24.55 -2.58
CA SER A 11 -4.76 25.21 -1.84
C SER A 11 -4.34 24.37 -0.64
N GLY A 12 -3.05 24.39 -0.35
CA GLY A 12 -2.45 23.72 0.81
C GLY A 12 -1.51 24.69 1.53
N LEU A 13 -0.22 24.39 1.49
CA LEU A 13 0.85 25.30 1.89
C LEU A 13 0.99 26.51 0.94
N VAL A 14 0.55 26.36 -0.30
CA VAL A 14 0.56 27.39 -1.34
C VAL A 14 -0.86 27.57 -1.89
N GLU A 15 -1.18 28.80 -2.32
CA GLU A 15 -2.42 29.12 -3.01
C GLU A 15 -2.49 28.38 -4.35
N PHE A 16 -3.66 27.83 -4.66
CA PHE A 16 -3.86 27.06 -5.88
C PHE A 16 -3.95 27.97 -7.12
N ASP A 17 -2.97 27.86 -8.03
CA ASP A 17 -2.96 28.59 -9.30
C ASP A 17 -3.12 27.69 -10.54
N GLY A 18 -3.09 26.37 -10.33
CA GLY A 18 -3.16 25.37 -11.38
C GLY A 18 -2.44 24.09 -10.99
N LEU A 19 -2.97 22.96 -11.42
CA LEU A 19 -2.36 21.66 -11.20
C LEU A 19 -1.38 21.35 -12.35
N ASP A 20 -0.13 21.08 -12.01
CA ASP A 20 0.84 20.60 -13.00
C ASP A 20 0.31 19.29 -13.61
N MET A 21 0.31 19.22 -14.94
CA MET A 21 -0.30 18.10 -15.65
C MET A 21 0.39 16.77 -15.30
N TYR A 22 1.72 16.76 -15.16
CA TYR A 22 2.47 15.56 -14.85
C TYR A 22 2.16 15.08 -13.42
N TYR A 23 2.23 15.98 -12.42
CA TYR A 23 1.93 15.59 -11.03
C TYR A 23 0.46 15.24 -10.80
N GLY A 24 -0.45 16.00 -11.41
CA GLY A 24 -1.89 15.76 -11.31
C GLY A 24 -2.35 14.45 -11.93
N THR A 25 -1.80 14.08 -13.11
CA THR A 25 -2.13 12.81 -13.77
C THR A 25 -1.59 11.60 -13.00
N HIS A 26 -0.37 11.68 -12.45
CA HIS A 26 0.17 10.62 -11.60
C HIS A 26 -0.65 10.43 -10.33
N SER A 27 -1.03 11.54 -9.68
CA SER A 27 -1.89 11.48 -8.50
C SER A 27 -3.24 10.82 -8.80
N LEU A 28 -3.91 11.27 -9.88
CA LEU A 28 -5.20 10.72 -10.27
C LEU A 28 -5.12 9.23 -10.65
N SER A 29 -4.04 8.84 -11.34
CA SER A 29 -3.79 7.44 -11.70
C SER A 29 -3.60 6.57 -10.44
N ALA A 30 -2.82 7.04 -9.48
CA ALA A 30 -2.56 6.34 -8.23
C ALA A 30 -3.82 6.20 -7.36
N LEU A 31 -4.65 7.25 -7.27
CA LEU A 31 -5.95 7.18 -6.58
C LEU A 31 -6.94 6.25 -7.27
N SER A 32 -6.91 6.18 -8.60
CA SER A 32 -7.69 5.19 -9.36
C SER A 32 -7.20 3.76 -9.09
N GLU A 33 -5.89 3.53 -9.02
CA GLU A 33 -5.32 2.23 -8.65
C GLU A 33 -5.70 1.84 -7.22
N PHE A 34 -5.55 2.75 -6.26
CA PHE A 34 -5.96 2.54 -4.88
C PHE A 34 -7.45 2.11 -4.82
N LEU A 35 -8.34 2.88 -5.45
CA LEU A 35 -9.77 2.57 -5.50
C LEU A 35 -10.04 1.19 -6.10
N MET A 36 -9.34 0.84 -7.18
CA MET A 36 -9.53 -0.44 -7.86
C MET A 36 -9.16 -1.62 -6.96
N ILE A 37 -7.96 -1.59 -6.38
CA ILE A 37 -7.43 -2.68 -5.55
C ILE A 37 -8.24 -2.81 -4.26
N SER A 38 -8.46 -1.70 -3.56
CA SER A 38 -9.17 -1.71 -2.28
C SER A 38 -10.64 -2.13 -2.45
N THR A 39 -11.34 -1.59 -3.45
CA THR A 39 -12.72 -1.98 -3.76
C THR A 39 -12.81 -3.46 -4.11
N HIS A 40 -11.87 -3.97 -4.91
CA HIS A 40 -11.84 -5.40 -5.24
C HIS A 40 -11.66 -6.25 -3.97
N ALA A 41 -10.66 -5.94 -3.15
CA ALA A 41 -10.41 -6.64 -1.89
C ALA A 41 -11.62 -6.64 -0.96
N PHE A 42 -12.30 -5.51 -0.82
CA PHE A 42 -13.44 -5.37 0.07
C PHE A 42 -14.72 -6.05 -0.41
N ILE A 43 -14.93 -6.13 -1.72
CA ILE A 43 -16.10 -6.79 -2.30
C ILE A 43 -15.89 -8.30 -2.37
N HIS A 44 -14.76 -8.73 -2.94
CA HIS A 44 -14.50 -10.14 -3.24
C HIS A 44 -13.86 -10.91 -2.07
N ASN A 45 -13.39 -10.22 -1.04
CA ASN A 45 -12.54 -10.81 0.00
C ASN A 45 -11.24 -11.42 -0.55
N GLU A 46 -10.78 -10.91 -1.70
CA GLU A 46 -9.65 -11.43 -2.47
C GLU A 46 -8.73 -10.26 -2.81
N ILE A 47 -7.43 -10.42 -2.57
CA ILE A 47 -6.44 -9.38 -2.88
C ILE A 47 -5.87 -9.65 -4.27
N ILE A 48 -6.02 -8.70 -5.18
CA ILE A 48 -5.39 -8.76 -6.52
C ILE A 48 -4.12 -7.92 -6.58
N VAL A 49 -3.03 -8.52 -7.06
CA VAL A 49 -1.71 -7.85 -7.21
C VAL A 49 -1.56 -7.15 -8.58
N LYS A 50 -2.53 -7.33 -9.50
CA LYS A 50 -2.53 -6.64 -10.81
C LYS A 50 -3.92 -6.06 -11.11
N ALA A 51 -3.94 -4.81 -11.59
CA ALA A 51 -5.16 -4.03 -11.76
C ALA A 51 -6.12 -4.43 -12.92
N PRO A 52 -5.77 -5.23 -13.97
CA PRO A 52 -6.69 -5.43 -15.07
C PRO A 52 -7.51 -6.72 -14.91
N ALA A 53 -8.35 -6.80 -13.88
CA ALA A 53 -9.48 -7.72 -13.82
C ALA A 53 -10.38 -7.37 -12.63
N SER A 54 -10.93 -6.14 -12.58
CA SER A 54 -12.07 -5.88 -11.69
C SER A 54 -13.27 -6.69 -12.18
N LYS A 55 -13.37 -7.95 -11.74
CA LYS A 55 -14.47 -8.85 -12.08
C LYS A 55 -15.77 -8.21 -11.58
N GLY A 56 -16.64 -7.85 -12.51
CA GLY A 56 -18.00 -7.38 -12.22
C GLY A 56 -18.17 -5.91 -11.82
N PHE A 57 -17.10 -5.10 -11.80
CA PHE A 57 -17.22 -3.64 -11.69
C PHE A 57 -16.18 -2.90 -12.53
N ARG A 58 -16.40 -1.60 -12.78
CA ARG A 58 -15.44 -0.71 -13.44
C ARG A 58 -15.45 0.68 -12.84
N LEU A 59 -14.31 1.36 -12.89
CA LEU A 59 -14.17 2.78 -12.57
C LEU A 59 -14.21 3.58 -13.87
N VAL A 60 -14.98 4.66 -13.90
CA VAL A 60 -15.15 5.53 -15.07
C VAL A 60 -14.85 6.97 -14.68
N LEU A 61 -13.91 7.58 -15.38
CA LEU A 61 -13.64 9.00 -15.27
C LEU A 61 -14.81 9.78 -15.90
N LYS A 62 -15.48 10.62 -15.12
CA LYS A 62 -16.59 11.46 -15.59
C LYS A 62 -16.11 12.86 -15.91
N ARG A 63 -17.01 13.66 -16.48
CA ARG A 63 -16.75 15.07 -16.77
C ARG A 63 -16.42 15.80 -15.46
N SER A 64 -15.37 16.62 -15.50
CA SER A 64 -15.06 17.56 -14.43
C SER A 64 -16.11 18.65 -14.38
N LYS A 65 -16.27 19.28 -13.21
CA LYS A 65 -17.12 20.47 -13.09
C LYS A 65 -16.38 21.67 -13.67
N GLU A 66 -17.06 22.43 -14.51
CA GLU A 66 -16.56 23.67 -15.10
C GLU A 66 -16.10 24.65 -14.00
N GLY A 67 -14.91 25.25 -14.19
CA GLY A 67 -14.31 26.17 -13.21
C GLY A 67 -13.67 25.51 -11.99
N SER A 68 -13.55 24.17 -11.94
CA SER A 68 -12.86 23.47 -10.86
C SER A 68 -11.99 22.33 -11.39
N LEU A 69 -10.89 22.03 -10.68
CA LEU A 69 -10.14 20.78 -10.86
C LEU A 69 -10.72 19.66 -9.97
N GLU A 70 -12.05 19.63 -9.80
CA GLU A 70 -12.77 18.51 -9.22
C GLU A 70 -12.95 17.42 -10.29
N GLN A 71 -12.29 16.28 -10.07
CA GLN A 71 -12.42 15.11 -10.90
C GLN A 71 -13.42 14.12 -10.28
N VAL A 72 -14.44 13.77 -11.05
CA VAL A 72 -15.45 12.78 -10.65
C VAL A 72 -15.09 11.41 -11.21
N ILE A 73 -15.05 10.40 -10.35
CA ILE A 73 -14.87 8.98 -10.72
C ILE A 73 -16.15 8.24 -10.34
N GLN A 74 -16.68 7.42 -11.25
CA GLN A 74 -17.86 6.61 -10.99
C GLN A 74 -17.50 5.12 -10.95
N LEU A 75 -17.84 4.47 -9.84
CA LEU A 75 -17.84 3.02 -9.70
C LEU A 75 -19.16 2.48 -10.21
N ILE A 76 -19.11 1.68 -11.27
CA ILE A 76 -20.25 1.04 -11.91
C ILE A 76 -20.16 -0.46 -11.67
N ILE A 77 -21.14 -1.02 -10.97
CA ILE A 77 -21.30 -2.46 -10.74
C ILE A 77 -22.48 -2.93 -11.58
N ALA A 78 -22.19 -3.77 -12.57
CA ALA A 78 -23.19 -4.30 -13.51
C ALA A 78 -23.43 -5.81 -13.32
N ASP A 79 -22.47 -6.52 -12.74
CA ASP A 79 -22.56 -7.96 -12.50
C ASP A 79 -23.54 -8.27 -11.35
N PRO A 80 -24.52 -9.17 -11.54
CA PRO A 80 -25.52 -9.50 -10.52
C PRO A 80 -24.94 -10.07 -9.23
N ASP A 81 -23.94 -10.94 -9.31
CA ASP A 81 -23.34 -11.62 -8.15
C ASP A 81 -22.58 -10.59 -7.31
N ILE A 82 -21.82 -9.72 -7.99
CA ILE A 82 -21.09 -8.63 -7.33
C ILE A 82 -22.05 -7.61 -6.75
N LEU A 83 -23.15 -7.31 -7.45
CA LEU A 83 -24.18 -6.41 -6.96
C LEU A 83 -24.79 -6.91 -5.65
N GLU A 84 -25.00 -8.22 -5.50
CA GLU A 84 -25.49 -8.81 -4.25
C GLU A 84 -24.45 -8.66 -3.12
N LEU A 85 -23.18 -8.93 -3.38
CA LEU A 85 -22.10 -8.74 -2.40
C LEU A 85 -22.04 -7.28 -1.91
N VAL A 86 -22.13 -6.31 -2.83
CA VAL A 86 -22.08 -4.90 -2.46
C VAL A 86 -23.36 -4.46 -1.76
N LYS A 87 -24.54 -4.96 -2.15
CA LYS A 87 -25.79 -4.71 -1.41
C LYS A 87 -25.71 -5.27 0.01
N ASN A 88 -25.11 -6.43 0.19
CA ASN A 88 -24.89 -7.03 1.51
C ASN A 88 -23.97 -6.14 2.34
N LEU A 89 -22.81 -5.72 1.82
CA LEU A 89 -21.89 -4.82 2.52
C LEU A 89 -22.54 -3.45 2.83
N GLY A 90 -23.29 -2.92 1.86
CA GLY A 90 -23.92 -1.61 1.87
C GLY A 90 -22.93 -0.48 1.60
N THR A 91 -23.42 0.64 1.06
CA THR A 91 -22.61 1.83 0.74
C THR A 91 -21.87 2.36 1.96
N ASN A 92 -22.51 2.39 3.14
CA ASN A 92 -21.83 2.79 4.38
C ASN A 92 -20.74 1.79 4.81
N GLY A 93 -20.89 0.50 4.49
CA GLY A 93 -19.85 -0.49 4.75
C GLY A 93 -18.63 -0.26 3.88
N LEU A 94 -18.82 -0.02 2.59
CA LEU A 94 -17.72 0.32 1.67
C LEU A 94 -17.04 1.64 2.06
N TYR A 95 -17.81 2.65 2.44
CA TYR A 95 -17.28 3.91 2.98
C TYR A 95 -16.33 3.67 4.16
N ASP A 96 -16.80 2.92 5.17
CA ASP A 96 -16.01 2.66 6.37
C ASP A 96 -14.73 1.88 6.04
N LEU A 97 -14.79 0.92 5.12
CA LEU A 97 -13.61 0.14 4.69
C LEU A 97 -12.56 1.02 3.99
N LEU A 98 -13.00 1.84 3.03
CA LEU A 98 -12.11 2.75 2.30
C LEU A 98 -11.52 3.80 3.25
N LYS A 99 -12.34 4.39 4.11
CA LYS A 99 -11.88 5.39 5.08
C LYS A 99 -10.93 4.78 6.09
N TYR A 100 -11.24 3.61 6.63
CA TYR A 100 -10.33 2.88 7.52
C TYR A 100 -8.99 2.62 6.85
N MET A 101 -8.99 2.15 5.61
CA MET A 101 -7.73 1.82 4.94
C MET A 101 -6.88 3.04 4.64
N LEU A 102 -7.48 4.11 4.12
CA LEU A 102 -6.78 5.38 3.93
C LEU A 102 -6.24 5.92 5.25
N SER A 103 -7.06 5.90 6.31
CA SER A 103 -6.66 6.44 7.60
C SER A 103 -5.54 5.61 8.23
N SER A 104 -5.63 4.28 8.17
CA SER A 104 -4.59 3.37 8.69
C SER A 104 -3.25 3.57 7.96
N LEU A 105 -3.25 3.74 6.64
CA LEU A 105 -2.00 3.96 5.88
C LEU A 105 -1.37 5.33 6.15
N LEU A 106 -2.15 6.28 6.69
CA LEU A 106 -1.71 7.64 7.00
C LEU A 106 -1.60 7.91 8.51
N GLY A 107 -1.74 6.87 9.35
CA GLY A 107 -1.69 7.01 10.81
C GLY A 107 -2.81 7.82 11.44
N ILE A 108 -3.92 7.99 10.72
CA ILE A 108 -5.09 8.73 11.19
C ILE A 108 -6.02 7.75 11.93
N PRO A 109 -6.43 8.04 13.17
CA PRO A 109 -7.34 7.17 13.89
C PRO A 109 -8.73 7.19 13.25
N PHE A 110 -9.25 6.02 12.90
CA PHE A 110 -10.62 5.87 12.42
C PHE A 110 -11.26 4.59 12.95
N ILE A 111 -12.43 4.73 13.58
CA ILE A 111 -13.21 3.61 14.08
C ILE A 111 -14.29 3.25 13.07
N ILE A 112 -14.22 2.03 12.54
CA ILE A 112 -15.28 1.46 11.70
C ILE A 112 -16.58 1.39 12.50
N ASN A 113 -17.69 1.85 11.93
CA ASN A 113 -19.01 1.78 12.57
C ASN A 113 -19.81 0.58 12.08
N ASN A 114 -19.68 0.23 10.81
CA ASN A 114 -20.41 -0.84 10.16
C ASN A 114 -19.91 -2.23 10.60
N ARG A 115 -20.80 -3.04 11.19
CA ARG A 115 -20.49 -4.40 11.68
C ARG A 115 -19.96 -5.32 10.57
N LYS A 116 -20.48 -5.22 9.34
CA LYS A 116 -20.06 -6.05 8.20
C LYS A 116 -18.66 -5.62 7.73
N ALA A 117 -18.39 -4.32 7.69
CA ALA A 117 -17.03 -3.79 7.44
C ALA A 117 -16.01 -4.31 8.47
N LYS A 118 -16.35 -4.29 9.77
CA LYS A 118 -15.48 -4.86 10.82
C LYS A 118 -15.19 -6.35 10.62
N LYS A 119 -16.16 -7.13 10.13
CA LYS A 119 -15.94 -8.54 9.81
C LYS A 119 -14.99 -8.68 8.63
N ARG A 120 -15.20 -7.89 7.58
CA ARG A 120 -14.40 -7.90 6.34
C ARG A 120 -12.93 -7.58 6.59
N ILE A 121 -12.62 -6.54 7.36
CA ILE A 121 -11.22 -6.20 7.70
C ILE A 121 -10.53 -7.36 8.44
N ARG A 122 -11.19 -7.95 9.44
CA ARG A 122 -10.62 -9.09 10.18
C ARG A 122 -10.37 -10.32 9.32
N GLU A 123 -11.12 -10.50 8.24
CA GLU A 123 -10.91 -11.58 7.28
C GLU A 123 -9.71 -11.28 6.37
N LEU A 124 -9.53 -10.02 5.95
CA LEU A 124 -8.42 -9.57 5.10
C LEU A 124 -7.08 -9.46 5.85
N GLU A 125 -7.10 -9.04 7.13
CA GLU A 125 -5.90 -8.90 7.98
C GLU A 125 -5.20 -10.23 8.24
N LYS A 126 -5.94 -11.35 8.23
CA LYS A 126 -5.36 -12.69 8.34
C LYS A 126 -4.57 -13.12 7.10
N GLY A 127 -4.60 -12.31 6.03
CA GLY A 127 -4.23 -12.74 4.69
C GLY A 127 -3.04 -12.06 4.03
N ASN A 128 -2.58 -10.86 4.42
CA ASN A 128 -1.36 -10.28 3.80
C ASN A 128 -0.90 -8.89 4.27
N GLU A 129 0.42 -8.70 4.39
CA GLU A 129 1.09 -7.39 4.48
C GLU A 129 1.35 -6.76 3.08
N ASP A 130 1.37 -7.55 1.99
CA ASP A 130 1.64 -7.07 0.63
C ASP A 130 0.62 -6.04 0.12
N LEU A 131 -0.65 -6.15 0.54
CA LEU A 131 -1.70 -5.18 0.20
C LEU A 131 -1.38 -3.81 0.80
N HIS A 132 -0.97 -3.77 2.07
CA HIS A 132 -0.64 -2.52 2.76
C HIS A 132 0.50 -1.81 2.04
N HIS A 133 1.61 -2.50 1.80
CA HIS A 133 2.76 -1.93 1.13
C HIS A 133 2.42 -1.40 -0.28
N ARG A 134 1.58 -2.12 -1.04
CA ARG A 134 1.15 -1.65 -2.36
C ARG A 134 0.26 -0.41 -2.29
N LEU A 135 -0.71 -0.40 -1.38
CA LEU A 135 -1.58 0.75 -1.21
C LEU A 135 -0.81 1.96 -0.68
N GLU A 136 0.17 1.76 0.21
CA GLU A 136 1.08 2.81 0.69
C GLU A 136 1.86 3.45 -0.46
N ASN A 137 2.42 2.64 -1.38
CA ASN A 137 3.10 3.15 -2.58
C ASN A 137 2.14 3.93 -3.49
N ALA A 138 0.89 3.49 -3.64
CA ALA A 138 -0.12 4.25 -4.36
C ALA A 138 -0.42 5.58 -3.67
N LEU A 139 -0.48 5.63 -2.34
CA LEU A 139 -0.66 6.87 -1.61
C LEU A 139 0.56 7.80 -1.74
N MET A 140 1.79 7.28 -1.75
CA MET A 140 2.99 8.07 -2.03
C MET A 140 2.91 8.77 -3.39
N ALA A 141 2.48 8.06 -4.44
CA ALA A 141 2.26 8.65 -5.76
C ALA A 141 1.07 9.62 -5.79
N ALA A 142 0.00 9.34 -5.03
CA ALA A 142 -1.14 10.25 -4.87
C ALA A 142 -0.72 11.61 -4.27
N HIS A 143 0.28 11.63 -3.38
CA HIS A 143 0.78 12.86 -2.79
C HIS A 143 1.71 13.69 -3.70
N MET A 144 1.91 13.35 -4.98
CA MET A 144 2.81 14.12 -5.85
C MET A 144 2.48 15.64 -5.89
N PRO A 145 1.21 16.07 -6.07
CA PRO A 145 0.86 17.50 -6.01
C PRO A 145 1.13 18.14 -4.65
N VAL A 146 0.91 17.41 -3.57
CA VAL A 146 1.25 17.86 -2.20
C VAL A 146 2.75 18.12 -2.11
N LYS A 147 3.56 17.12 -2.49
CA LYS A 147 5.02 17.15 -2.39
C LYS A 147 5.67 18.19 -3.29
N LYS A 148 5.14 18.37 -4.51
CA LYS A 148 5.81 19.15 -5.57
C LYS A 148 5.26 20.54 -5.75
N GLN A 149 4.00 20.78 -5.39
CA GLN A 149 3.34 22.08 -5.53
C GLN A 149 2.81 22.64 -4.19
N GLY A 150 2.88 21.88 -3.09
CA GLY A 150 2.39 22.33 -1.79
C GLY A 150 0.86 22.38 -1.70
N TYR A 151 0.15 21.64 -2.55
CA TYR A 151 -1.32 21.61 -2.58
C TYR A 151 -1.92 20.61 -1.61
N SER A 152 -3.25 20.64 -1.49
CA SER A 152 -4.04 19.62 -0.80
C SER A 152 -4.89 18.83 -1.79
N ILE A 153 -5.29 17.62 -1.39
CA ILE A 153 -6.16 16.77 -2.19
C ILE A 153 -7.27 16.20 -1.28
N ALA A 154 -8.53 16.52 -1.57
CA ALA A 154 -9.66 15.97 -0.86
C ALA A 154 -10.30 14.83 -1.67
N MET A 155 -10.41 13.65 -1.06
CA MET A 155 -11.09 12.50 -1.65
C MET A 155 -12.39 12.22 -0.91
N SER A 156 -13.51 12.17 -1.64
CA SER A 156 -14.85 11.94 -1.08
C SER A 156 -15.57 10.79 -1.77
N MET A 157 -16.46 10.11 -1.05
CA MET A 157 -17.44 9.18 -1.61
C MET A 157 -18.84 9.81 -1.49
N GLY A 158 -19.46 10.13 -2.63
CA GLY A 158 -20.65 10.97 -2.71
C GLY A 158 -20.37 12.37 -2.19
N ASN A 159 -20.90 12.68 -1.01
CA ASN A 159 -20.66 13.94 -0.29
C ASN A 159 -19.91 13.74 1.04
N LYS A 160 -19.49 12.50 1.35
CA LYS A 160 -18.77 12.18 2.58
C LYS A 160 -17.26 12.16 2.32
N LEU A 161 -16.50 12.94 3.09
CA LEU A 161 -15.05 12.96 3.02
C LEU A 161 -14.45 11.62 3.47
N LEU A 162 -13.70 10.98 2.58
CA LEU A 162 -12.89 9.81 2.93
C LEU A 162 -11.64 10.28 3.67
N ILE A 163 -10.84 11.12 3.00
CA ILE A 163 -9.54 11.58 3.50
C ILE A 163 -9.16 12.90 2.83
N GLU A 164 -8.26 13.64 3.48
CA GLU A 164 -7.54 14.76 2.90
C GLU A 164 -6.05 14.42 2.90
N PHE A 165 -5.39 14.61 1.76
CA PHE A 165 -3.96 14.46 1.60
C PHE A 165 -3.32 15.84 1.65
N ASN A 166 -2.38 16.03 2.56
CA ASN A 166 -1.69 17.29 2.83
C ASN A 166 -0.24 17.03 3.28
N ASP A 167 0.47 18.09 3.65
CA ASP A 167 1.87 18.00 4.08
C ASP A 167 2.07 17.08 5.31
N GLU A 168 1.11 17.04 6.24
CA GLU A 168 1.20 16.17 7.41
C GLU A 168 1.07 14.70 7.03
N THR A 169 0.11 14.36 6.16
CA THR A 169 -0.08 12.98 5.70
C THR A 169 1.05 12.53 4.77
N LEU A 170 1.64 13.45 4.00
CA LEU A 170 2.85 13.18 3.23
C LEU A 170 4.03 12.87 4.15
N LYS A 171 4.29 13.74 5.15
CA LYS A 171 5.34 13.51 6.14
C LYS A 171 5.17 12.18 6.84
N TYR A 172 3.94 11.79 7.17
CA TYR A 172 3.66 10.49 7.77
C TYR A 172 4.15 9.33 6.90
N LEU A 173 3.82 9.35 5.59
CA LEU A 173 4.24 8.30 4.67
C LEU A 173 5.75 8.27 4.41
N GLU A 174 6.40 9.44 4.43
CA GLU A 174 7.84 9.58 4.20
C GLU A 174 8.69 9.33 5.45
N THR A 175 8.08 9.40 6.65
CA THR A 175 8.80 9.16 7.89
C THR A 175 9.02 7.67 8.09
N GLU A 176 10.29 7.31 8.23
CA GLU A 176 10.71 5.95 8.56
C GLU A 176 11.39 5.98 9.92
N GLU A 177 11.07 4.99 10.74
CA GLU A 177 11.69 4.81 12.05
C GLU A 177 12.68 3.65 11.94
N GLU A 178 13.96 3.97 12.09
CA GLU A 178 15.02 2.96 12.15
C GLU A 178 15.17 2.46 13.59
N ALA A 179 15.17 1.15 13.78
CA ALA A 179 15.49 0.55 15.07
C ALA A 179 16.87 1.03 15.56
N GLU A 180 16.97 1.41 16.84
CA GLU A 180 18.23 1.89 17.40
C GLU A 180 19.32 0.80 17.38
N ASN A 181 18.92 -0.45 17.60
CA ASN A 181 19.81 -1.59 17.76
C ASN A 181 19.70 -2.58 16.60
N TYR A 182 20.80 -3.28 16.34
CA TYR A 182 20.78 -4.47 15.48
C TYR A 182 20.14 -5.64 16.19
N GLU A 183 19.42 -6.45 15.43
CA GLU A 183 18.80 -7.69 15.89
C GLU A 183 19.21 -8.83 14.95
N VAL A 184 19.24 -10.05 15.49
CA VAL A 184 19.43 -11.26 14.69
C VAL A 184 18.07 -11.85 14.36
N VAL A 185 17.71 -11.88 13.08
CA VAL A 185 16.43 -12.39 12.60
C VAL A 185 16.64 -13.63 11.74
N ASP A 186 15.78 -14.64 11.94
CA ASP A 186 15.73 -15.84 11.10
C ASP A 186 14.98 -15.55 9.81
N VAL A 187 15.70 -15.63 8.67
CA VAL A 187 15.16 -15.29 7.36
C VAL A 187 15.59 -16.27 6.29
N ALA A 188 14.79 -16.44 5.24
CA ALA A 188 15.22 -17.04 3.99
C ALA A 188 15.18 -15.99 2.86
N VAL A 189 16.03 -16.16 1.85
CA VAL A 189 16.18 -15.26 0.71
C VAL A 189 15.17 -15.64 -0.36
N SER A 190 14.20 -14.76 -0.64
CA SER A 190 13.18 -14.98 -1.69
C SER A 190 13.50 -14.26 -3.00
N ARG A 191 14.41 -13.27 -2.97
CA ARG A 191 14.96 -12.60 -4.15
C ARG A 191 16.36 -12.09 -3.83
N PHE A 192 17.28 -12.21 -4.77
CA PHE A 192 18.61 -11.66 -4.63
C PHE A 192 19.21 -11.26 -5.97
N ASN A 193 19.86 -10.09 -6.00
CA ASN A 193 20.64 -9.61 -7.12
C ASN A 193 22.11 -9.54 -6.69
N ALA A 194 22.91 -10.51 -7.14
CA ALA A 194 24.31 -10.62 -6.75
C ALA A 194 25.19 -9.42 -7.20
N ARG A 195 24.76 -8.65 -8.21
CA ARG A 195 25.51 -7.48 -8.70
C ARG A 195 25.32 -6.26 -7.79
N THR A 196 24.08 -6.00 -7.36
CA THR A 196 23.75 -4.84 -6.52
C THR A 196 23.70 -5.18 -5.04
N GLY A 197 23.71 -6.47 -4.69
CA GLY A 197 23.53 -6.96 -3.33
C GLY A 197 22.14 -6.67 -2.76
N SER A 198 21.16 -6.30 -3.59
CA SER A 198 19.78 -6.04 -3.15
C SER A 198 18.91 -7.28 -3.25
N GLY A 199 17.88 -7.37 -2.41
CA GLY A 199 17.04 -8.56 -2.39
C GLY A 199 15.84 -8.43 -1.47
N ARG A 200 15.27 -9.59 -1.14
CA ARG A 200 14.17 -9.71 -0.19
C ARG A 200 14.31 -10.94 0.70
N PHE A 201 13.84 -10.81 1.93
CA PHE A 201 13.73 -11.85 2.93
C PHE A 201 12.29 -12.29 3.14
N ILE A 202 12.11 -13.51 3.65
CA ILE A 202 10.86 -14.08 4.17
C ILE A 202 11.18 -14.76 5.52
N THR A 203 10.24 -14.80 6.46
CA THR A 203 10.40 -15.44 7.79
C THR A 203 9.74 -16.82 7.87
N SER A 204 8.94 -17.18 6.87
CA SER A 204 8.43 -18.53 6.58
C SER A 204 8.08 -18.64 5.09
N ILE A 205 7.83 -19.86 4.58
CA ILE A 205 7.53 -20.07 3.15
C ILE A 205 6.26 -19.33 2.68
N ASP A 206 5.30 -19.13 3.59
CA ASP A 206 4.03 -18.45 3.33
C ASP A 206 4.00 -17.00 3.85
N SER A 207 5.12 -16.51 4.37
CA SER A 207 5.21 -15.13 4.92
C SER A 207 5.35 -14.07 3.82
N THR A 208 5.01 -12.84 4.19
CA THR A 208 5.31 -11.68 3.37
C THR A 208 6.82 -11.53 3.17
N SER A 209 7.16 -11.12 1.96
CA SER A 209 8.54 -10.85 1.59
C SER A 209 8.89 -9.39 1.85
N TYR A 210 9.99 -9.14 2.55
CA TYR A 210 10.49 -7.80 2.88
C TYR A 210 11.75 -7.49 2.12
N SER A 211 11.85 -6.31 1.50
CA SER A 211 13.12 -5.85 0.95
C SER A 211 14.17 -5.69 2.03
N PHE A 212 15.43 -5.80 1.63
CA PHE A 212 16.53 -5.32 2.43
C PHE A 212 17.43 -4.39 1.62
N GLU A 213 18.02 -3.44 2.32
CA GLU A 213 19.09 -2.57 1.85
C GLU A 213 20.39 -2.95 2.57
N LEU A 214 21.52 -2.73 1.92
CA LEU A 214 22.81 -3.05 2.52
C LEU A 214 23.31 -1.88 3.37
N GLU A 215 23.64 -2.17 4.62
CA GLU A 215 24.38 -1.23 5.49
C GLU A 215 25.87 -1.21 5.11
N ARG A 216 26.39 -2.37 4.71
CA ARG A 216 27.75 -2.54 4.17
C ARG A 216 27.74 -3.49 2.98
N GLU A 217 28.81 -3.44 2.20
CA GLU A 217 28.99 -4.42 1.12
C GLU A 217 29.08 -5.85 1.67
N LEU A 218 28.39 -6.77 1.00
CA LEU A 218 28.45 -8.19 1.30
C LEU A 218 29.74 -8.80 0.77
N THR A 219 30.33 -9.68 1.57
CA THR A 219 31.44 -10.54 1.15
C THR A 219 30.98 -11.56 0.11
N ASP A 220 31.90 -12.11 -0.68
CA ASP A 220 31.56 -13.12 -1.69
C ASP A 220 30.94 -14.37 -1.05
N ARG A 221 31.38 -14.73 0.16
CA ARG A 221 30.77 -15.82 0.94
C ARG A 221 29.32 -15.54 1.29
N GLU A 222 29.01 -14.34 1.78
CA GLU A 222 27.62 -13.93 2.09
C GLU A 222 26.76 -13.94 0.82
N LYS A 223 27.27 -13.45 -0.32
CA LYS A 223 26.56 -13.49 -1.61
C LYS A 223 26.27 -14.93 -2.06
N MET A 224 27.25 -15.83 -1.96
CA MET A 224 27.06 -17.25 -2.28
C MET A 224 26.03 -17.89 -1.37
N LEU A 225 26.12 -17.63 -0.06
CA LEU A 225 25.16 -18.15 0.92
C LEU A 225 23.72 -17.72 0.59
N MET A 226 23.53 -16.45 0.23
CA MET A 226 22.22 -15.93 -0.17
C MET A 226 21.70 -16.55 -1.47
N ALA A 227 22.58 -16.78 -2.46
CA ALA A 227 22.22 -17.43 -3.71
C ALA A 227 21.81 -18.90 -3.51
N ASP A 228 22.56 -19.64 -2.67
CA ASP A 228 22.24 -21.03 -2.32
C ASP A 228 20.93 -21.11 -1.54
N ASN A 229 20.71 -20.18 -0.61
CA ASN A 229 19.47 -20.11 0.15
C ASN A 229 18.25 -19.79 -0.74
N LEU A 230 18.40 -18.91 -1.72
CA LEU A 230 17.37 -18.66 -2.72
C LEU A 230 17.02 -19.91 -3.53
N ALA A 231 18.00 -20.77 -3.82
CA ALA A 231 17.76 -22.05 -4.48
C ALA A 231 16.93 -23.00 -3.61
N GLU A 232 17.12 -23.02 -2.29
CA GLU A 232 16.28 -23.77 -1.35
C GLU A 232 14.84 -23.26 -1.33
N VAL A 233 14.64 -21.95 -1.24
CA VAL A 233 13.30 -21.34 -1.28
C VAL A 233 12.59 -21.67 -2.61
N THR A 234 13.32 -21.67 -3.72
CA THR A 234 12.78 -22.06 -5.05
C THR A 234 12.30 -23.50 -5.09
N ARG A 235 12.89 -24.39 -4.27
CA ARG A 235 12.47 -25.79 -4.11
C ARG A 235 11.32 -25.97 -3.12
N GLY A 236 10.84 -24.88 -2.50
CA GLY A 236 9.82 -24.92 -1.46
C GLY A 236 10.37 -25.19 -0.05
N ASN A 237 11.69 -25.16 0.14
CA ASN A 237 12.32 -25.41 1.42
C ASN A 237 12.62 -24.11 2.16
N PHE A 238 12.07 -23.95 3.37
CA PHE A 238 12.46 -22.87 4.26
C PHE A 238 13.66 -23.31 5.11
N LYS A 239 14.86 -22.85 4.74
CA LYS A 239 16.09 -23.05 5.52
C LYS A 239 16.54 -21.67 6.04
N PRO A 240 16.31 -21.32 7.31
CA PRO A 240 16.62 -19.99 7.80
C PRO A 240 18.14 -19.74 7.87
N LEU A 241 18.53 -18.54 7.47
CA LEU A 241 19.80 -17.90 7.76
C LEU A 241 19.60 -16.90 8.90
N LYS A 242 20.68 -16.63 9.63
CA LYS A 242 20.73 -15.59 10.66
C LYS A 242 21.17 -14.29 10.00
N ALA A 243 20.28 -13.32 9.90
CA ALA A 243 20.59 -11.99 9.38
C ALA A 243 20.72 -10.99 10.53
N VAL A 244 21.85 -10.29 10.61
CA VAL A 244 22.05 -9.16 11.52
C VAL A 244 21.52 -7.92 10.81
N VAL A 245 20.42 -7.38 11.32
CA VAL A 245 19.67 -6.33 10.65
C VAL A 245 19.25 -5.24 11.62
N LYS A 246 19.09 -4.02 11.10
CA LYS A 246 18.16 -3.06 11.71
C LYS A 246 16.83 -3.16 10.98
N GLN A 247 15.75 -3.07 11.75
CA GLN A 247 14.41 -3.01 11.19
C GLN A 247 14.06 -1.56 10.88
N ILE A 248 13.54 -1.31 9.67
CA ILE A 248 12.99 -0.01 9.28
C ILE A 248 11.48 -0.13 9.32
N PHE A 249 10.86 0.62 10.20
CA PHE A 249 9.43 0.65 10.39
C PHE A 249 8.82 1.87 9.71
N SER A 250 7.57 1.73 9.29
CA SER A 250 6.68 2.87 9.13
C SER A 250 6.31 3.42 10.50
N ARG A 251 5.78 4.65 10.53
CA ARG A 251 5.35 5.30 11.77
C ARG A 251 4.17 4.61 12.50
N ASP A 252 3.43 3.70 11.84
CA ASP A 252 2.45 2.82 12.51
C ASP A 252 3.07 1.53 13.07
N GLY A 253 4.41 1.42 13.05
CA GLY A 253 5.14 0.27 13.59
C GLY A 253 5.14 -0.96 12.69
N LYS A 254 4.67 -0.87 11.44
CA LYS A 254 4.80 -1.98 10.48
C LYS A 254 6.22 -2.02 9.93
N LEU A 255 6.79 -3.21 9.84
CA LEU A 255 8.07 -3.39 9.18
C LEU A 255 7.93 -3.02 7.68
N LYS A 256 8.81 -2.15 7.16
CA LYS A 256 8.88 -1.84 5.73
C LYS A 256 10.00 -2.61 5.04
N ARG A 257 11.18 -2.62 5.67
CA ARG A 257 12.37 -3.28 5.14
C ARG A 257 13.40 -3.52 6.24
N TYR A 258 14.41 -4.30 5.91
CA TYR A 258 15.60 -4.47 6.72
C TYR A 258 16.76 -3.62 6.19
N LYS A 259 17.62 -3.15 7.09
CA LYS A 259 19.00 -2.76 6.76
C LYS A 259 19.92 -3.91 7.17
N LEU A 260 20.47 -4.60 6.19
CA LEU A 260 21.30 -5.78 6.36
C LEU A 260 22.75 -5.38 6.59
N ASP A 261 23.29 -5.76 7.75
CA ASP A 261 24.73 -5.69 8.03
C ASP A 261 25.44 -6.97 7.59
N SER A 262 24.97 -8.13 8.05
CA SER A 262 25.63 -9.42 7.80
C SER A 262 24.66 -10.59 7.81
N ILE A 263 25.07 -11.71 7.20
CA ILE A 263 24.26 -12.92 7.13
C ILE A 263 25.10 -14.19 7.27
N SER A 264 24.61 -15.16 8.06
CA SER A 264 25.31 -16.43 8.32
C SER A 264 24.37 -17.63 8.35
N ASP A 265 24.95 -18.83 8.20
CA ASP A 265 24.32 -20.13 8.37
C ASP A 265 24.57 -20.77 9.75
N VAL A 266 25.35 -20.08 10.59
CA VAL A 266 25.73 -20.52 11.94
C VAL A 266 25.07 -19.60 12.97
N SER A 267 24.60 -20.17 14.09
CA SER A 267 24.14 -19.41 15.25
C SER A 267 25.22 -18.39 15.67
N ILE A 268 24.89 -17.10 15.54
CA ILE A 268 25.69 -15.98 16.03
C ILE A 268 25.42 -15.83 17.54
#